data_AF-A0A966K4I3-F1
#
_entry.id   AF-A0A966K4I3-F1
#
_cell.length_a   1.000
_cell.length_b   1.000
_cell.length_c   1.000
_cell.angle_alpha   90.00
_cell.angle_beta   90.00
_cell.angle_gamma   90.00
#
_symmetry.space_group_name_H-M   'P 1'
#
loop_
_entity.id
_entity.type
_entity.pdbx_description
1 polymer ?
#
loop_
_entity_poly.entity_id
_entity_poly.type
_entity_poly.pdbx_seq_one_letter_code
_entity_poly.pdbx_strand_id
1 'polypeptide(L)' 'MVEEIEKEKEIVKIYPWIFLPFLVIDFAVASILTSLGMVMVSPMMFSLPLKLIVFALADGWTLLSLSLVQSYFN' A
#
# COMPACT_ATOMS: atom_id res chain seq x y z
N MET A 1 -11.64 -21.58 -19.57
CA MET A 1 -12.70 -20.54 -19.54
C MET A 1 -13.27 -20.34 -18.14
N VAL A 2 -13.83 -21.36 -17.46
CA VAL A 2 -14.32 -21.19 -16.07
C VAL A 2 -13.18 -20.99 -15.05
N GLU A 3 -12.05 -21.69 -15.22
CA GLU A 3 -10.86 -21.55 -14.34
C GLU A 3 -10.20 -20.16 -14.41
N GLU A 4 -10.33 -19.46 -15.53
CA GLU A 4 -9.71 -18.15 -15.77
C GLU A 4 -10.44 -17.04 -15.01
N ILE A 5 -11.77 -17.18 -14.90
CA ILE A 5 -12.66 -16.28 -14.14
C ILE A 5 -12.49 -16.48 -12.62
N GLU A 6 -12.20 -17.70 -12.16
CA GLU A 6 -11.93 -17.99 -10.74
C GLU A 6 -10.62 -17.34 -10.29
N LYS A 7 -9.58 -17.42 -11.15
CA LYS A 7 -8.24 -16.88 -10.87
C LYS A 7 -8.24 -15.37 -10.75
N GLU A 8 -8.99 -14.65 -11.59
CA GLU A 8 -9.16 -13.19 -11.48
C GLU A 8 -9.74 -12.76 -10.12
N LYS A 9 -10.68 -13.53 -9.56
CA LYS A 9 -11.29 -13.22 -8.25
C LYS A 9 -10.31 -13.36 -7.09
N GLU A 10 -9.31 -14.23 -7.21
CA GLU A 10 -8.27 -14.35 -6.18
C GLU A 10 -7.38 -13.13 -6.15
N ILE A 11 -6.96 -12.61 -7.31
CA ILE A 11 -6.09 -11.42 -7.37
C ILE A 11 -6.81 -10.20 -6.78
N VAL A 12 -8.09 -10.02 -7.13
CA VAL A 12 -8.94 -8.95 -6.57
C VAL A 12 -9.10 -9.10 -5.04
N LYS A 13 -9.06 -10.32 -4.49
CA LYS A 13 -9.07 -10.56 -3.04
C LYS A 13 -7.79 -10.15 -2.33
N ILE A 14 -6.63 -10.19 -2.98
CA ILE A 14 -5.31 -9.92 -2.35
C ILE A 14 -4.98 -8.42 -2.31
N TYR A 15 -5.40 -7.66 -3.32
CA TYR A 15 -5.16 -6.21 -3.40
C TYR A 15 -5.54 -5.41 -2.14
N PRO A 16 -6.69 -5.64 -1.49
CA PRO A 16 -7.05 -4.95 -0.25
C PRO A 16 -6.03 -5.16 0.87
N TRP A 17 -5.44 -6.35 0.98
CA TRP A 17 -4.50 -6.71 2.05
C TRP A 17 -3.14 -6.05 1.87
N ILE A 18 -2.71 -5.83 0.62
CA ILE A 18 -1.47 -5.11 0.31
C ILE A 18 -1.63 -3.61 0.62
N PHE A 19 -2.81 -3.03 0.39
CA PHE A 19 -3.07 -1.61 0.65
C PHE A 19 -3.39 -1.30 2.11
N LEU A 20 -3.98 -2.26 2.85
CA LEU A 20 -4.39 -2.12 4.25
C LEU A 20 -3.30 -1.54 5.18
N PRO A 21 -2.04 -2.01 5.19
CA PRO A 21 -1.01 -1.48 6.09
C PRO A 21 -0.69 -0.01 5.81
N PHE A 22 -0.69 0.42 4.54
CA PHE A 22 -0.43 1.81 4.17
C PHE A 22 -1.56 2.74 4.63
N LEU A 23 -2.80 2.25 4.56
CA LEU A 23 -3.97 2.99 5.00
C LEU A 23 -4.01 3.12 6.53
N VAL A 24 -3.62 2.07 7.27
CA VAL A 24 -3.49 2.14 8.74
C VAL A 24 -2.48 3.21 9.15
N ILE A 25 -1.35 3.33 8.44
CA ILE A 25 -0.34 4.36 8.71
C ILE A 25 -0.94 5.76 8.51
N ASP A 26 -1.70 5.99 7.44
CA ASP A 26 -2.34 7.30 7.20
C ASP A 26 -3.31 7.69 8.31
N PHE A 27 -4.19 6.77 8.71
CA PHE A 27 -5.16 7.04 9.77
C PHE A 27 -4.49 7.22 11.13
N ALA A 28 -3.45 6.45 11.44
CA ALA A 28 -2.68 6.61 12.66
C ALA A 28 -2.03 7.99 12.70
N VAL A 29 -1.30 8.38 11.65
CA VAL A 29 -0.61 9.68 11.57
C VAL A 29 -1.60 10.85 11.62
N ALA A 30 -2.74 10.74 10.92
CA ALA A 30 -3.79 11.76 10.97
C ALA A 30 -4.36 11.92 12.39
N SER A 31 -4.68 10.82 13.07
CA SER A 31 -5.22 10.86 14.45
C SER A 31 -4.23 11.47 15.45
N ILE A 32 -2.93 11.18 15.29
CA ILE A 32 -1.87 11.74 16.14
C ILE A 32 -1.74 13.25 15.87
N LEU A 33 -1.69 13.70 14.61
CA LEU A 33 -1.61 15.12 14.28
C LEU A 33 -2.82 15.90 14.77
N THR A 34 -4.02 15.35 14.61
CA THR A 34 -5.26 15.95 15.13
C THR A 34 -5.23 16.04 16.66
N SER A 35 -4.73 15.01 17.34
CA SER A 35 -4.59 15.01 18.81
C SER A 35 -3.54 16.02 19.31
N LEU A 36 -2.53 16.32 18.50
CA LEU A 36 -1.53 17.36 18.77
C LEU A 36 -2.03 18.78 18.46
N GLY A 37 -3.23 18.93 17.90
CA GLY A 37 -3.80 20.23 17.51
C GLY A 37 -3.20 20.81 16.22
N MET A 38 -2.41 20.03 15.48
CA MET A 38 -1.73 20.48 14.25
C MET A 38 -2.61 20.21 13.01
N VAL A 39 -3.70 20.98 12.85
CA VAL A 39 -4.65 20.80 11.73
C VAL A 39 -4.12 21.40 10.41
N MET A 40 -3.23 22.38 10.49
CA MET A 40 -2.73 23.11 9.31
C MET A 40 -1.62 22.35 8.56
N VAL A 41 -0.95 21.41 9.23
CA VAL A 41 0.10 20.61 8.60
C VAL A 41 -0.54 19.36 7.99
N SER A 42 -0.28 19.12 6.71
CA SER A 42 -0.78 17.91 6.05
C SER A 42 -0.17 16.66 6.70
N PRO A 43 -0.99 15.71 7.19
CA PRO A 43 -0.51 14.41 7.70
C PRO A 43 0.31 13.62 6.66
N MET A 44 0.16 13.95 5.37
CA MET A 44 0.91 13.33 4.28
C MET A 44 2.42 13.50 4.43
N MET A 45 2.89 14.62 5.00
CA MET A 45 4.31 14.90 5.18
C MET A 45 5.00 13.91 6.14
N PHE A 46 4.25 13.36 7.10
CA PHE A 46 4.76 12.39 8.07
C PHE A 46 4.46 10.95 7.66
N SER A 47 3.31 10.69 7.05
CA SER A 47 2.95 9.34 6.58
C SER A 47 3.81 8.88 5.41
N LEU A 48 4.21 9.76 4.49
CA LEU A 48 5.01 9.39 3.33
C LEU A 48 6.37 8.75 3.68
N PRO A 49 7.24 9.35 4.52
CA PRO A 49 8.50 8.71 4.89
C PRO A 49 8.26 7.39 5.68
N LEU A 50 7.24 7.31 6.52
CA LEU A 50 6.88 6.08 7.23
C LEU A 50 6.47 4.96 6.28
N LYS A 51 5.63 5.28 5.29
CA LYS A 51 5.22 4.34 4.24
C LYS A 51 6.41 3.83 3.44
N LEU A 52 7.35 4.71 3.08
CA LEU A 52 8.55 4.32 2.36
C LEU A 52 9.44 3.36 3.16
N ILE A 53 9.56 3.56 4.47
CA ILE A 53 10.28 2.63 5.35
C ILE A 53 9.59 1.27 5.35
N VAL A 54 8.27 1.22 5.57
CA VAL A 54 7.51 -0.04 5.56
C VAL A 54 7.56 -0.73 4.20
N PHE A 55 7.48 0.02 3.11
CA PHE A 55 7.59 -0.50 1.75
C PHE A 55 8.98 -1.09 1.47
N ALA A 56 10.05 -0.42 1.92
CA ALA A 56 11.41 -0.94 1.79
C ALA A 56 11.63 -2.20 2.66
N LEU A 57 11.11 -2.23 3.89
CA LEU A 57 11.21 -3.38 4.79
C LEU A 57 10.42 -4.60 4.30
N ALA A 58 9.36 -4.38 3.52
CA ALA A 58 8.57 -5.44 2.91
C ALA A 58 9.12 -5.89 1.54
N ASP A 59 10.35 -5.51 1.16
CA ASP A 59 10.94 -5.76 -0.16
C ASP A 59 10.04 -5.30 -1.33
N GLY A 60 9.27 -4.22 -1.12
CA GLY A 60 8.26 -3.75 -2.05
C GLY A 60 8.80 -3.37 -3.43
N TRP A 61 10.04 -2.89 -3.51
CA TRP A 61 10.71 -2.58 -4.79
C TRP A 61 10.94 -3.83 -5.65
N THR A 62 11.29 -4.95 -5.03
CA THR A 62 11.48 -6.23 -5.72
C THR A 62 10.13 -6.76 -6.22
N LEU A 63 9.09 -6.70 -5.39
CA LEU A 63 7.74 -7.10 -5.79
C LEU A 63 7.19 -6.23 -6.94
N LEU A 64 7.41 -4.92 -6.89
CA LEU A 64 6.96 -3.97 -7.92
C LEU A 64 7.67 -4.25 -9.26
N SER A 65 9.01 -4.38 -9.24
CA SER A 65 9.80 -4.65 -10.44
C SER A 65 9.49 -6.00 -11.05
N LEU A 66 9.34 -7.05 -10.25
CA LEU A 66 8.94 -8.38 -10.72
C LEU A 66 7.55 -8.35 -11.38
N SER A 67 6.60 -7.65 -10.75
CA SER A 67 5.24 -7.52 -11.30
C SER A 67 5.24 -6.79 -12.64
N LEU A 68 6.05 -5.73 -12.79
CA LEU A 68 6.20 -4.98 -14.04
C LEU A 68 6.83 -5.85 -15.14
N VAL A 69 7.88 -6.60 -14.81
CA VAL A 69 8.56 -7.49 -15.77
C VAL A 69 7.61 -8.60 -16.23
N GLN A 70 6.90 -9.24 -15.30
CA GLN A 70 5.91 -10.26 -15.64
C GLN A 70 4.78 -9.70 -16.51
N SER A 71 4.28 -8.49 -16.21
CA SER A 71 3.24 -7.85 -17.01
C SER A 71 3.69 -7.45 -18.42
N TYR A 72 4.99 -7.33 -18.68
CA TYR A 72 5.50 -7.01 -20.02
C TYR A 72 5.69 -8.26 -20.89
N PHE A 73 6.10 -9.37 -20.28
CA PHE A 73 6.33 -10.64 -20.99
C PHE A 73 5.08 -11.50 -21.16
N ASN A 74 4.00 -11.16 -20.44
CA ASN A 74 2.71 -11.84 -20.46
C ASN A 74 1.67 -11.01 -21.21
#